data_AF-A0A7I8CMD8-F1
#
_entry.id   AF-A0A7I8CMD8-F1
#
_cell.length_a   1.000
_cell.length_b   1.000
_cell.length_c   1.000
_cell.angle_alpha   90.00
_cell.angle_beta   90.00
_cell.angle_gamma   90.00
#
_symmetry.space_group_name_H-M   'P 1'
#
loop_
_entity.id
_entity.type
_entity.pdbx_description
1 polymer ?
#
loop_
_entity_poly.entity_id
_entity_poly.type
_entity_poly.pdbx_seq_one_letter_code
_entity_poly.pdbx_strand_id
1 'polypeptide(L)' 'MKTEDSQKIVHEIAESTDSPEEVVSQMYTDAVQAYQRDARVLDYVPLFAAKRVRETLRSRTASRR' A
#
# COMPACT_ATOMS: atom_id res chain seq x y z
N MET A 1 -10.20 -3.72 15.52
CA MET A 1 -10.61 -3.95 14.12
C MET A 1 -9.92 -2.92 13.21
N LYS A 2 -8.60 -3.08 12.99
CA LYS A 2 -7.77 -2.24 12.08
C LYS A 2 -6.83 -3.10 11.23
N THR A 3 -6.47 -4.27 11.76
CA THR A 3 -5.63 -5.28 11.12
C THR A 3 -6.35 -5.98 9.96
N GLU A 4 -7.64 -6.27 10.11
CA GLU A 4 -8.45 -6.92 9.05
C GLU A 4 -8.58 -6.04 7.80
N ASP A 5 -8.77 -4.73 7.98
CA ASP A 5 -8.78 -3.77 6.86
C ASP A 5 -7.45 -3.71 6.12
N SER A 6 -6.33 -3.83 6.85
CA SER A 6 -4.99 -3.75 6.25
C SER A 6 -4.68 -4.98 5.39
N GLN A 7 -5.07 -6.18 5.85
CA GLN A 7 -4.90 -7.42 5.07
C GLN A 7 -5.74 -7.38 3.79
N LYS A 8 -6.99 -6.89 3.87
CA LYS A 8 -7.86 -6.72 2.70
C LYS A 8 -7.26 -5.74 1.69
N ILE A 9 -6.76 -4.60 2.15
CA ILE A 9 -6.10 -3.60 1.28
C ILE A 9 -4.88 -4.22 0.59
N VAL A 10 -4.03 -4.95 1.32
CA VAL A 10 -2.85 -5.62 0.77
C VAL A 10 -3.25 -6.63 -0.31
N HIS A 11 -4.23 -7.47 -0.03
CA HIS A 11 -4.75 -8.46 -0.98
C HIS A 11 -5.29 -7.80 -2.27
N GLU A 12 -6.17 -6.79 -2.13
CA GLU A 12 -6.71 -6.05 -3.28
C GLU A 12 -5.62 -5.38 -4.13
N ILE A 13 -4.57 -4.85 -3.50
CA ILE A 13 -3.44 -4.27 -4.22
C ILE A 13 -2.69 -5.35 -4.97
N ALA A 14 -2.31 -6.44 -4.29
CA ALA A 14 -1.57 -7.57 -4.87
C ALA A 14 -2.27 -8.14 -6.11
N GLU A 15 -3.57 -8.40 -6.02
CA GLU A 15 -4.38 -8.86 -7.15
C GLU A 15 -4.40 -7.83 -8.29
N SER A 16 -4.61 -6.55 -7.97
CA SER A 16 -4.71 -5.50 -9.01
C SER A 16 -3.40 -5.18 -9.72
N THR A 17 -2.25 -5.50 -9.12
CA THR A 17 -0.91 -5.20 -9.64
C THR A 17 -0.12 -6.44 -10.05
N ASP A 18 -0.71 -7.63 -9.97
CA ASP A 18 -0.04 -8.92 -10.22
C ASP A 18 1.31 -9.01 -9.47
N SER A 19 1.27 -8.69 -8.17
CA SER A 19 2.45 -8.59 -7.31
C SER A 19 2.31 -9.48 -6.09
N PRO A 20 3.39 -10.09 -5.56
CA PRO A 20 3.31 -10.95 -4.39
C PRO A 20 2.81 -10.19 -3.15
N GLU A 21 1.87 -10.80 -2.40
CA GLU A 21 1.29 -10.18 -1.20
C GLU A 21 2.35 -9.81 -0.14
N GLU A 22 3.41 -10.61 0.01
CA GLU A 22 4.51 -10.32 0.93
C GLU A 22 5.18 -8.98 0.60
N VAL A 23 5.45 -8.74 -0.69
CA VAL A 23 6.08 -7.50 -1.17
C VAL A 23 5.14 -6.31 -0.95
N VAL A 24 3.85 -6.50 -1.25
CA VAL A 24 2.83 -5.47 -1.07
C VAL A 24 2.64 -5.13 0.41
N SER A 25 2.63 -6.13 1.28
CA SER A 25 2.52 -5.98 2.74
C SER A 25 3.66 -5.14 3.32
N GLN A 26 4.90 -5.43 2.91
CA GLN A 26 6.06 -4.64 3.32
C GLN A 26 5.96 -3.20 2.82
N MET A 27 5.68 -3.00 1.53
CA MET A 27 5.54 -1.67 0.94
C MET A 27 4.42 -0.85 1.57
N TYR A 28 3.30 -1.49 1.90
CA TYR A 28 2.17 -0.86 2.57
C TYR A 28 2.52 -0.45 4.00
N THR A 29 3.19 -1.33 4.75
CA THR A 29 3.67 -1.03 6.11
C THR A 29 4.61 0.16 6.12
N ASP A 30 5.58 0.18 5.21
CA ASP A 30 6.54 1.28 5.08
C ASP A 30 5.83 2.60 4.72
N ALA A 31 4.85 2.55 3.81
CA ALA A 31 4.07 3.71 3.42
C ALA A 31 3.22 4.25 4.57
N VAL A 32 2.56 3.38 5.34
CA VAL A 32 1.79 3.77 6.53
C VAL A 32 2.70 4.44 7.55
N GLN A 33 3.85 3.85 7.87
CA GLN A 33 4.80 4.43 8.81
C GLN A 33 5.33 5.79 8.34
N ALA A 34 5.63 5.93 7.05
CA ALA A 34 6.06 7.20 6.48
C ALA A 34 5.00 8.30 6.64
N TYR A 35 3.73 8.00 6.34
CA TYR A 35 2.66 8.99 6.51
C TYR A 35 2.34 9.28 7.98
N GLN A 36 2.42 8.28 8.88
CA GLN A 36 2.16 8.47 10.30
C GLN A 36 3.13 9.43 10.99
N ARG A 37 4.37 9.56 10.51
CA ARG A 37 5.37 10.46 11.12
C ARG A 37 4.97 11.93 11.05
N ASP A 38 4.35 12.34 9.95
CA ASP A 38 4.07 13.75 9.66
C ASP A 38 2.56 14.08 9.65
N ALA A 39 1.69 13.07 9.66
CA ALA A 39 0.25 13.26 9.55
C ALA A 39 -0.37 13.80 10.84
N ARG A 40 -1.14 14.90 10.70
CA ARG A 40 -2.00 15.43 11.77
C ARG A 40 -3.35 14.72 11.88
N VAL A 41 -3.80 14.09 10.79
CA VAL A 41 -5.07 13.34 10.70
C VAL A 41 -4.75 11.94 10.19
N LEU A 42 -5.02 10.93 11.02
CA LEU A 42 -4.61 9.55 10.76
C LEU A 42 -5.64 8.73 9.96
N ASP A 43 -6.89 9.19 9.89
CA ASP A 43 -7.98 8.44 9.25
C ASP A 43 -7.75 8.18 7.76
N TYR A 44 -7.00 9.05 7.09
CA TYR A 44 -6.69 8.93 5.66
C TYR A 44 -5.36 8.25 5.37
N VAL A 45 -4.57 7.91 6.39
CA VAL A 45 -3.26 7.25 6.20
C VAL A 45 -3.39 5.93 5.43
N PRO A 46 -4.34 5.02 5.73
CA PRO A 46 -4.51 3.79 4.97
C PRO A 46 -4.79 4.04 3.48
N LEU A 47 -5.62 5.04 3.19
CA LEU A 47 -6.00 5.42 1.82
C LEU A 47 -4.77 5.94 1.03
N PHE A 48 -3.99 6.83 1.62
CA PHE A 48 -2.80 7.38 0.97
C PHE A 48 -1.69 6.33 0.81
N ALA A 49 -1.49 5.47 1.82
CA ALA A 49 -0.56 4.35 1.74
C ALA A 49 -0.94 3.41 0.59
N ALA A 50 -2.21 2.99 0.49
CA ALA A 50 -2.70 2.13 -0.58
C ALA A 50 -2.48 2.76 -1.97
N LYS A 51 -2.81 4.05 -2.13
CA LYS A 51 -2.59 4.78 -3.39
C LYS A 51 -1.11 4.79 -3.79
N ARG A 52 -0.22 5.12 -2.85
CA ARG A 52 1.23 5.17 -3.11
C ARG A 52 1.77 3.81 -3.56
N VAL A 53 1.37 2.72 -2.91
CA VAL A 53 1.84 1.38 -3.26
C VAL A 53 1.38 0.99 -4.67
N ARG A 54 0.09 1.20 -5.00
CA ARG A 54 -0.45 0.91 -6.34
C ARG A 54 0.32 1.63 -7.44
N GLU A 55 0.56 2.93 -7.28
CA GLU A 55 1.30 3.73 -8.27
C GLU A 55 2.78 3.31 -8.38
N THR A 56 3.39 2.94 -7.26
CA THR A 56 4.78 2.45 -7.25
C THR A 56 4.91 1.11 -7.98
N LEU A 57 3.97 0.18 -7.77
CA LEU A 57 3.97 -1.11 -8.46
C LEU A 57 3.64 -0.94 -9.95
N ARG A 58 2.62 -0.13 -10.28
CA ARG A 58 2.26 0.17 -11.67
C ARG A 58 3.42 0.80 -12.45
N SER A 59 4.16 1.74 -11.85
CA SER A 59 5.32 2.36 -12.50
C SER A 59 6.47 1.37 -12.70
N ARG A 60 6.71 0.45 -11.76
CA ARG A 60 7.69 -0.65 -11.93
C ARG A 60 7.30 -1.59 -13.05
N THR A 61 6.03 -1.98 -13.16
CA THR A 61 5.54 -2.85 -14.24
C THR A 61 5.59 -2.13 -15.59
N ALA A 62 5.24 -0.85 -15.65
CA ALA A 62 5.31 -0.04 -16.87
C ALA A 62 6.77 0.14 -17.35
N SER A 63 7.72 0.31 -16.44
CA SER A 63 9.15 0.38 -16.77
C SER A 63 9.76 -0.96 -17.22
N ARG A 64 9.04 -2.07 -17.01
CA ARG A 64 9.50 -3.43 -17.36
C ARG A 64 8.96 -3.89 -18.73
N ARG A 65 8.06 -3.14 -19.35
CA ARG A 65 7.61 -3.32 -20.74
C ARG A 65 8.47 -2.48 -21.68
#